data_AF-A0A923X3M4-F1
#
_entry.id   AF-A0A923X3M4-F1
#
_cell.length_a   1.000
_cell.length_b   1.000
_cell.length_c   1.000
_cell.angle_alpha   90.00
_cell.angle_beta   90.00
_cell.angle_gamma   90.00
#
_symmetry.space_group_name_H-M   'P 1'
#
loop_
_entity.id
_entity.type
_entity.pdbx_description
1 polymer ?
#
loop_
_entity_poly.entity_id
_entity_poly.type
_entity_poly.pdbx_seq_one_letter_code
_entity_poly.pdbx_strand_id
1 'polypeptide(L)'
;MRSDQVVEEQRVGQRSVVRPAWSPAQGIALVIGIVYLVLGGIALARTGFTFTALDHADVAGLGHTVWMGIGSLLFGLLVLGTGAVPGADRGGLIFAGIVAIAGGIVIAAQSASFARVLGVTQTNGVIYAITGVVLLLTAMLAPVYRSRGRAATVVEEQGYDARY
;
A
#
# COMPACT_ATOMS: atom_id res chain seq x y z
N MET A 1 -19.66 -29.90 -60.21
CA MET A 1 -20.18 -29.51 -58.90
C MET A 1 -19.02 -29.50 -57.93
N ARG A 2 -18.54 -28.31 -57.55
CA ARG A 2 -17.38 -28.08 -56.68
C ARG A 2 -17.99 -27.71 -55.33
N SER A 3 -17.83 -28.56 -54.33
CA SER A 3 -18.32 -28.32 -52.98
C SER A 3 -17.49 -27.20 -52.36
N ASP A 4 -18.13 -26.04 -52.17
CA ASP A 4 -17.61 -24.95 -51.37
C ASP A 4 -17.48 -25.43 -49.92
N GLN A 5 -16.26 -25.82 -49.54
CA GLN A 5 -15.92 -26.00 -48.15
C GLN A 5 -15.89 -24.63 -47.50
N VAL A 6 -17.01 -24.26 -46.87
CA VAL A 6 -17.05 -23.17 -45.91
C VAL A 6 -16.18 -23.62 -44.75
N VAL A 7 -14.92 -23.19 -44.76
CA VAL A 7 -14.02 -23.30 -43.60
C VAL A 7 -14.63 -22.37 -42.57
N GLU A 8 -15.49 -22.92 -41.72
CA GLU A 8 -16.06 -22.23 -40.58
C GLU A 8 -14.89 -21.90 -39.65
N GLU A 9 -14.43 -20.67 -39.77
CA GLU A 9 -13.30 -20.12 -39.05
C GLU A 9 -13.62 -20.22 -37.55
N GLN A 10 -13.17 -21.30 -36.91
CA GLN A 10 -13.24 -21.50 -35.47
C GLN A 10 -12.58 -20.28 -34.84
N ARG A 11 -13.40 -19.31 -34.41
CA ARG A 11 -12.96 -18.21 -33.58
C ARG A 11 -12.59 -18.81 -32.23
N VAL A 12 -11.35 -19.27 -32.14
CA VAL A 12 -10.70 -19.65 -30.89
C VAL A 12 -10.76 -18.41 -29.99
N GLY A 13 -11.75 -18.39 -29.10
CA GLY A 13 -11.94 -17.34 -28.11
C GLY A 13 -10.81 -17.43 -27.09
N GLN A 14 -9.67 -16.81 -27.38
CA GLN A 14 -8.50 -16.81 -26.52
C GLN A 14 -8.76 -15.90 -25.31
N ARG A 15 -9.44 -16.42 -24.28
CA ARG A 15 -9.66 -15.70 -23.02
C ARG A 15 -8.36 -15.71 -22.19
N SER A 16 -7.49 -14.73 -22.45
CA SER A 16 -6.30 -14.52 -21.62
C SER A 16 -6.69 -13.97 -20.25
N VAL A 17 -6.62 -14.82 -19.22
CA VAL A 17 -6.74 -14.37 -17.82
C VAL A 17 -5.38 -13.83 -17.40
N VAL A 18 -5.16 -12.53 -17.61
CA VAL A 18 -3.97 -11.83 -17.12
C VAL A 18 -4.06 -11.74 -15.60
N ARG A 19 -3.36 -12.64 -14.89
CA ARG A 19 -3.23 -12.53 -13.43
C ARG A 19 -2.37 -11.30 -13.11
N PRO A 20 -2.85 -10.38 -12.26
CA PRO A 20 -2.06 -9.22 -11.88
C PRO A 20 -0.72 -9.64 -11.26
N ALA A 21 0.35 -8.98 -11.67
CA ALA A 21 1.68 -9.15 -11.10
C ALA A 21 1.70 -8.62 -9.66
N TRP A 22 2.07 -9.48 -8.70
CA TRP A 22 2.25 -9.07 -7.32
C TRP A 22 3.74 -8.84 -7.04
N SER A 23 4.06 -7.72 -6.39
CA SER A 23 5.44 -7.31 -6.11
C SER A 23 5.73 -7.38 -4.60
N PRO A 24 6.93 -7.84 -4.17
CA PRO A 24 7.32 -7.81 -2.77
C PRO A 24 7.22 -6.42 -2.11
N ALA A 25 7.32 -5.34 -2.90
CA ALA A 25 7.08 -3.98 -2.41
C ALA A 25 5.68 -3.80 -1.81
N GLN A 26 4.68 -4.48 -2.37
CA GLN A 26 3.30 -4.40 -1.90
C GLN A 26 3.15 -5.01 -0.52
N GLY A 27 3.83 -6.13 -0.26
CA GLY A 27 3.87 -6.74 1.07
C GLY A 27 4.45 -5.78 2.11
N ILE A 28 5.58 -5.16 1.79
CA ILE A 28 6.24 -4.19 2.70
C ILE A 28 5.35 -2.96 2.92
N ALA A 29 4.76 -2.40 1.86
CA ALA A 29 3.82 -1.29 1.94
C ALA A 29 2.62 -1.64 2.83
N LEU A 30 2.03 -2.83 2.64
CA LEU A 30 0.90 -3.28 3.44
C LEU A 30 1.29 -3.42 4.92
N VAL A 31 2.44 -4.02 5.23
CA VAL A 31 2.91 -4.15 6.61
C VAL A 31 3.12 -2.79 7.27
N ILE A 32 3.83 -1.88 6.60
CA ILE A 32 4.09 -0.52 7.11
C ILE A 32 2.77 0.23 7.32
N GLY A 33 1.88 0.16 6.32
CA GLY A 33 0.57 0.80 6.39
C GLY A 33 -0.28 0.29 7.55
N ILE A 34 -0.31 -1.03 7.78
CA ILE A 34 -1.00 -1.63 8.94
C ILE A 34 -0.41 -1.14 10.25
N VAL A 35 0.92 -1.11 10.39
CA VAL A 35 1.59 -0.65 11.61
C VAL A 35 1.17 0.78 11.93
N TYR A 36 1.22 1.68 10.96
CA TYR A 36 0.81 3.08 11.16
C TYR A 36 -0.68 3.25 11.45
N LEU A 37 -1.53 2.45 10.80
CA LEU A 37 -2.96 2.45 11.05
C LEU A 37 -3.28 2.00 12.48
N VAL A 38 -2.60 0.96 12.97
CA VAL A 38 -2.75 0.45 14.34
C VAL A 38 -2.23 1.47 15.36
N LEU A 39 -1.04 2.03 15.15
CA LEU A 39 -0.49 3.06 16.04
C LEU A 39 -1.39 4.30 16.12
N GLY A 40 -1.86 4.79 14.97
CA GLY A 40 -2.79 5.91 14.91
C GLY A 40 -4.12 5.59 15.59
N GLY A 41 -4.68 4.40 15.35
CA GLY A 41 -5.92 3.95 15.98
C GLY A 41 -5.82 3.83 17.50
N ILE A 42 -4.72 3.25 18.00
CA ILE A 42 -4.45 3.15 19.45
C ILE A 42 -4.26 4.54 20.06
N ALA A 43 -3.53 5.43 19.37
CA ALA A 43 -3.36 6.82 19.81
C ALA A 43 -4.73 7.50 19.96
N LEU A 44 -5.58 7.47 18.93
CA LEU A 44 -6.94 8.04 18.99
C LEU A 44 -7.80 7.40 20.09
N ALA A 45 -7.71 6.09 20.27
CA ALA A 45 -8.46 5.39 21.31
C ALA A 45 -8.02 5.81 22.72
N ARG A 46 -6.74 6.14 22.92
CA ARG A 46 -6.18 6.56 24.22
C ARG A 46 -6.34 8.05 24.48
N THR A 47 -6.20 8.89 23.47
CA THR A 47 -6.37 10.35 23.58
C THR A 47 -7.84 10.79 23.50
N GLY A 48 -8.71 9.92 22.97
CA GLY A 48 -10.08 10.26 22.61
C GLY A 48 -10.14 11.23 21.43
N PHE A 49 -11.32 11.85 21.24
CA PHE A 49 -11.56 12.91 20.25
C PHE A 49 -11.48 14.32 20.87
N THR A 50 -10.71 14.45 21.94
CA THR A 50 -10.49 15.76 22.59
C THR A 50 -9.35 16.46 21.86
N PHE A 51 -9.68 17.35 20.92
CA PHE A 51 -8.71 18.05 20.06
C PHE A 51 -7.83 19.09 20.79
N THR A 52 -7.73 19.00 22.11
CA THR A 52 -6.82 19.80 22.90
C THR A 52 -5.41 19.25 22.73
N ALA A 53 -4.44 20.12 22.45
CA ALA A 53 -3.03 19.76 22.34
C ALA A 53 -2.42 19.23 23.66
N LEU A 54 -3.19 19.24 24.75
CA LEU A 54 -2.74 18.92 26.10
C LEU A 54 -2.90 17.44 26.45
N ASP A 55 -3.76 16.70 25.76
CA ASP A 55 -3.98 15.28 26.03
C ASP A 55 -2.93 14.44 25.32
N HIS A 56 -1.98 13.93 26.11
CA HIS A 56 -0.88 13.09 25.66
C HIS A 56 -1.13 11.64 26.06
N ALA A 57 -1.00 10.73 25.10
CA ALA A 57 -0.96 9.30 25.35
C ALA A 57 0.39 8.75 24.88
N ASP A 58 0.97 7.85 25.65
CA ASP A 58 2.12 7.08 25.18
C ASP A 58 1.62 5.85 24.41
N VAL A 59 2.11 5.66 23.19
CA VAL A 59 1.82 4.49 22.35
C VAL A 59 3.14 3.89 21.92
N ALA A 60 3.44 2.68 22.42
CA ALA A 60 4.68 1.96 22.14
C ALA A 60 5.97 2.72 22.54
N GLY A 61 5.93 3.52 23.61
CA GLY A 61 7.09 4.31 24.08
C GLY A 61 7.27 5.64 23.34
N LEU A 62 6.26 6.05 22.56
CA LEU A 62 6.23 7.26 21.78
C LEU A 62 5.04 8.11 22.22
N GLY A 63 5.30 9.33 22.68
CA GLY A 63 4.26 10.31 22.95
C GLY A 63 3.46 10.64 21.69
N HIS A 64 2.14 10.60 21.82
CA HIS A 64 1.16 10.92 20.78
C HIS A 64 0.08 11.82 21.36
N THR A 65 -0.26 12.88 20.63
CA THR A 65 -1.54 13.59 20.81
C THR A 65 -2.56 13.13 19.75
N VAL A 66 -3.81 13.58 19.87
CA VAL A 66 -4.87 13.33 18.87
C VAL A 66 -4.39 13.65 17.45
N TRP A 67 -3.73 14.80 17.26
CA TRP A 67 -3.24 15.24 15.95
C TRP A 67 -2.22 14.28 15.35
N MET A 68 -1.32 13.75 16.18
CA MET A 68 -0.31 12.81 15.74
C MET A 68 -0.90 11.44 15.43
N GLY A 69 -1.89 11.02 16.22
CA GLY A 69 -2.66 9.81 15.94
C GLY A 69 -3.40 9.90 14.60
N ILE A 70 -4.04 11.05 14.31
CA ILE A 70 -4.73 11.29 13.03
C ILE A 70 -3.73 11.25 11.88
N GLY A 71 -2.59 11.95 12.01
CA GLY A 71 -1.54 11.94 11.00
C GLY A 71 -1.01 10.54 10.71
N SER A 72 -0.77 9.74 11.74
CA SER A 72 -0.33 8.34 11.61
C SER A 72 -1.38 7.46 10.95
N LEU A 73 -2.67 7.65 11.30
CA LEU A 73 -3.77 6.90 10.71
C LEU A 73 -3.93 7.23 9.21
N LEU A 74 -3.91 8.52 8.85
CA LEU A 74 -3.98 8.99 7.46
C LEU A 74 -2.78 8.50 6.65
N PHE A 75 -1.58 8.58 7.22
CA PHE A 75 -0.37 8.08 6.57
C PHE A 75 -0.44 6.56 6.37
N GLY A 76 -0.85 5.80 7.38
CA GLY A 76 -1.06 4.36 7.28
C GLY A 76 -2.04 3.99 6.18
N LEU A 77 -3.17 4.71 6.08
CA LEU A 77 -4.15 4.51 5.02
C LEU A 77 -3.60 4.84 3.63
N LEU A 78 -2.83 5.92 3.51
CA LEU A 78 -2.16 6.29 2.26
C LEU A 78 -1.22 5.16 1.81
N VAL A 79 -0.33 4.70 2.69
CA VAL A 79 0.62 3.62 2.38
C VAL A 79 -0.13 2.32 2.05
N LEU A 80 -1.16 1.96 2.81
CA LEU A 80 -2.04 0.83 2.49
C LEU A 80 -2.63 0.93 1.08
N GLY A 81 -3.13 2.11 0.70
CA GLY A 81 -3.67 2.36 -0.63
C GLY A 81 -2.64 2.10 -1.75
N THR A 82 -1.38 2.48 -1.52
CA THR A 82 -0.30 2.22 -2.49
C THR A 82 0.06 0.73 -2.60
N GLY A 83 -0.10 -0.04 -1.52
CA GLY A 83 0.21 -1.47 -1.48
C GLY A 83 -0.94 -2.39 -1.89
N ALA A 84 -2.19 -1.96 -1.72
CA ALA A 84 -3.38 -2.79 -1.91
C ALA A 84 -3.71 -3.09 -3.39
N VAL A 85 -3.30 -2.21 -4.32
CA VAL A 85 -3.60 -2.37 -5.75
C VAL A 85 -2.48 -3.18 -6.43
N PRO A 86 -2.77 -4.37 -7.02
CA PRO A 86 -1.80 -5.16 -7.79
C PRO A 86 -1.13 -4.37 -8.91
N GLY A 87 0.19 -4.49 -9.07
CA GLY A 87 0.97 -3.67 -10.00
C GLY A 87 1.56 -2.38 -9.42
N ALA A 88 1.50 -2.24 -8.09
CA ALA A 88 2.15 -1.23 -7.23
C ALA A 88 2.53 0.08 -7.93
N ASP A 89 1.74 1.14 -7.68
CA ASP A 89 2.11 2.48 -8.10
C ASP A 89 3.40 2.90 -7.39
N ARG A 90 4.53 2.70 -8.08
CA ARG A 90 5.85 3.13 -7.63
C ARG A 90 5.84 4.62 -7.28
N GLY A 91 5.02 5.43 -7.97
CA GLY A 91 4.82 6.85 -7.68
C GLY A 91 4.27 7.07 -6.28
N GLY A 92 3.20 6.35 -5.90
CA GLY A 92 2.62 6.41 -4.57
C GLY A 92 3.60 6.03 -3.45
N LEU A 93 4.39 4.97 -3.63
CA LEU A 93 5.42 4.57 -2.67
C LEU A 93 6.55 5.60 -2.55
N ILE A 94 6.99 6.18 -3.66
CA ILE A 94 8.00 7.24 -3.67
C ILE A 94 7.47 8.48 -2.96
N PHE A 95 6.24 8.90 -3.28
CA PHE A 95 5.59 10.04 -2.65
C PHE A 95 5.44 9.83 -1.14
N ALA A 96 4.92 8.67 -0.72
CA ALA A 96 4.80 8.33 0.69
C ALA A 96 6.15 8.34 1.40
N GLY A 97 7.19 7.79 0.76
CA GLY A 97 8.55 7.80 1.26
C GLY A 97 9.11 9.21 1.46
N ILE A 98 8.95 10.09 0.47
CA ILE A 98 9.37 11.50 0.55
C ILE A 98 8.64 12.23 1.66
N VAL A 99 7.31 12.08 1.76
CA VAL A 99 6.50 12.71 2.81
C VAL A 99 6.94 12.25 4.19
N ALA A 100 7.20 10.96 4.37
CA ALA A 100 7.69 10.41 5.63
C ALA A 100 9.10 10.92 6.00
N ILE A 101 10.01 11.01 5.04
CA ILE A 101 11.35 11.59 5.25
C ILE A 101 11.23 13.06 5.63
N ALA A 102 10.53 13.87 4.83
CA ALA A 102 10.40 15.30 5.06
C ALA A 102 9.72 15.58 6.41
N GLY A 103 8.59 14.91 6.68
CA GLY A 103 7.88 15.02 7.95
C GLY A 103 8.72 14.56 9.13
N GLY A 104 9.44 13.44 8.99
CA GLY A 104 10.34 12.93 10.02
C GLY A 104 11.49 13.89 10.34
N ILE A 105 12.13 14.47 9.32
CA ILE A 105 13.19 15.48 9.48
C ILE A 105 12.64 16.72 10.18
N VAL A 106 11.48 17.24 9.75
CA VAL A 106 10.85 18.42 10.37
C VAL A 106 10.53 18.16 11.85
N ILE A 107 9.95 17.01 12.16
CA ILE A 107 9.65 16.61 13.55
C ILE A 107 10.93 16.46 14.37
N ALA A 108 11.98 15.83 13.82
CA ALA A 108 13.24 15.64 14.52
C ALA A 108 13.95 16.98 14.80
N ALA A 109 14.01 17.86 13.79
CA ALA A 109 14.67 19.16 13.88
C ALA A 109 13.97 20.12 14.83
N GLN A 110 12.63 20.07 14.89
CA GLN A 110 11.83 21.02 15.67
C GLN A 110 10.98 20.34 16.75
N SER A 111 11.49 19.22 17.28
CA SER A 111 10.81 18.40 18.29
C SER A 111 10.36 19.20 19.52
N ALA A 112 11.16 20.17 19.99
CA ALA A 112 10.79 21.01 21.12
C ALA A 112 9.55 21.89 20.86
N SER A 113 9.38 22.41 19.65
CA SER A 113 8.20 23.21 19.28
C SER A 113 6.97 22.34 19.07
N PHE A 114 7.16 21.12 18.56
CA PHE A 114 6.08 20.18 18.28
C PHE A 114 5.70 19.28 19.45
N ALA A 115 6.54 19.15 20.48
CA ALA A 115 6.26 18.33 21.65
C ALA A 115 4.93 18.70 22.31
N ARG A 116 4.60 20.00 22.37
CA ARG A 116 3.38 20.48 23.00
C ARG A 116 2.11 20.31 22.15
N VAL A 117 2.24 20.14 20.84
CA VAL A 117 1.10 20.07 19.90
C VAL A 117 0.87 18.66 19.38
N LEU A 118 1.94 17.96 19.05
CA LEU A 118 1.94 16.62 18.47
C LEU A 118 2.33 15.54 19.50
N GLY A 119 2.82 15.91 20.68
CA GLY A 119 3.33 14.96 21.67
C GLY A 119 4.65 14.30 21.27
N VAL A 120 5.27 14.80 20.19
CA VAL A 120 6.40 14.15 19.54
C VAL A 120 7.74 14.49 20.21
N THR A 121 8.59 13.48 20.26
CA THR A 121 10.00 13.60 20.64
C THR A 121 10.90 13.49 19.40
N GLN A 122 12.19 13.80 19.55
CA GLN A 122 13.16 13.60 18.48
C GLN A 122 13.16 12.17 17.92
N THR A 123 12.96 11.17 18.79
CA THR A 123 12.86 9.75 18.44
C THR A 123 11.76 9.49 17.41
N ASN A 124 10.60 10.14 17.56
CA ASN A 124 9.50 10.00 16.61
C ASN A 124 9.95 10.42 15.21
N GLY A 125 10.53 11.61 15.09
CA GLY A 125 10.99 12.15 13.80
C GLY A 125 12.00 11.23 13.11
N VAL A 126 12.93 10.64 13.87
CA VAL A 126 13.89 9.66 13.34
C VAL A 126 13.18 8.41 12.81
N ILE A 127 12.19 7.87 13.53
CA ILE A 127 11.42 6.69 13.09
C ILE A 127 10.68 6.99 11.78
N TYR A 128 10.00 8.13 11.66
CA TYR A 128 9.33 8.52 10.41
C TYR A 128 10.32 8.68 9.25
N ALA A 129 11.48 9.26 9.51
CA ALA A 129 12.51 9.40 8.49
C ALA A 129 13.02 8.03 8.01
N ILE A 130 13.30 7.10 8.92
CA ILE A 130 13.71 5.73 8.59
C ILE A 130 12.62 5.02 7.79
N THR A 131 11.36 5.10 8.22
CA THR A 131 10.23 4.55 7.47
C THR A 131 10.22 5.05 6.03
N GLY A 132 10.41 6.35 5.83
CA GLY A 132 10.42 6.92 4.49
C GLY A 132 11.60 6.43 3.64
N VAL A 133 12.78 6.25 4.23
CA VAL A 133 13.93 5.61 3.55
C VAL A 133 13.59 4.17 3.16
N VAL A 134 12.98 3.40 4.05
CA VAL A 134 12.57 2.01 3.76
C VAL A 134 11.56 1.98 2.61
N LEU A 135 10.59 2.90 2.58
CA LEU A 135 9.61 2.99 1.49
C LEU A 135 10.28 3.36 0.16
N LEU A 136 11.22 4.30 0.15
CA LEU A 136 11.99 4.65 -1.04
C LEU A 136 12.82 3.47 -1.56
N LEU A 137 13.57 2.81 -0.68
CA LEU A 137 14.37 1.65 -1.04
C LEU A 137 13.49 0.53 -1.57
N THR A 138 12.33 0.32 -0.95
CA THR A 138 11.33 -0.65 -1.40
C THR A 138 10.83 -0.32 -2.81
N ALA A 139 10.53 0.95 -3.09
CA ALA A 139 10.09 1.39 -4.41
C ALA A 139 11.19 1.20 -5.48
N MET A 140 12.45 1.46 -5.12
CA MET A 140 13.59 1.36 -6.02
C MET A 140 14.04 -0.08 -6.29
N LEU A 141 14.05 -0.92 -5.25
CA LEU A 141 14.60 -2.28 -5.32
C LEU A 141 13.58 -3.31 -5.78
N ALA A 142 12.27 -3.01 -5.72
CA ALA A 142 11.25 -4.00 -6.03
C ALA A 142 11.24 -4.41 -7.51
N PRO A 143 11.57 -5.67 -7.82
CA PRO A 143 11.42 -6.20 -9.16
C PRO A 143 9.93 -6.27 -9.48
N VAL A 144 9.51 -5.73 -10.63
CA VAL A 144 8.15 -5.99 -11.13
C VAL A 144 8.16 -7.42 -11.64
N TYR A 145 7.81 -8.37 -10.77
CA TYR A 145 7.61 -9.77 -11.17
C TYR A 145 6.40 -9.82 -12.10
N ARG A 146 6.62 -9.58 -13.40
CA ARG A 146 5.64 -9.89 -14.43
C ARG A 146 5.35 -11.38 -14.34
N SER A 147 4.18 -11.73 -13.80
CA SER A 147 3.59 -13.05 -13.97
C SER A 147 3.64 -13.36 -15.46
N ARG A 148 4.57 -14.20 -15.90
CA ARG A 148 4.52 -14.76 -17.26
C ARG A 148 3.16 -15.42 -17.35
N GLY A 149 2.26 -14.80 -18.11
CA GLY A 149 0.93 -15.34 -18.35
C GLY A 149 1.13 -16.73 -18.93
N ARG A 150 1.01 -17.76 -18.09
CA ARG A 150 0.78 -19.10 -18.59
C ARG A 150 -0.64 -19.02 -19.11
N ALA A 151 -0.75 -18.77 -20.41
CA ALA A 151 -2.00 -18.93 -21.13
C ALA A 151 -2.41 -20.39 -20.89
N ALA A 152 -3.23 -20.61 -19.87
CA ALA A 152 -3.96 -21.85 -19.75
C ALA A 152 -4.95 -21.77 -20.91
N THR A 153 -4.56 -22.33 -22.04
CA THR A 153 -5.47 -22.59 -23.15
C THR A 153 -6.48 -23.57 -22.60
N VAL A 154 -7.58 -23.05 -22.07
CA VAL A 154 -8.75 -23.88 -21.76
C VAL A 154 -9.29 -24.23 -23.15
N VAL A 155 -8.97 -25.44 -23.62
CA VAL A 155 -9.66 -26.02 -24.76
C VAL A 155 -11.04 -26.38 -24.23
N GLU A 156 -11.98 -25.46 -24.37
CA GLU A 156 -13.38 -25.76 -24.18
C GLU A 156 -13.78 -26.63 -25.38
N GLU A 157 -13.66 -27.95 -25.23
CA GLU A 157 -14.37 -28.87 -26.10
C GLU A 157 -15.86 -28.55 -25.92
N GLN A 158 -16.41 -27.78 -26.84
CA GLN A 158 -17.85 -27.71 -27.01
C GLN A 158 -18.31 -29.13 -27.38
N GLY A 159 -18.68 -29.88 -26.35
CA GLY A 159 -19.41 -31.12 -26.48
C GLY A 159 -20.69 -30.82 -27.26
N TYR A 160 -20.71 -31.26 -28.50
CA TYR A 160 -21.89 -31.32 -29.34
C TYR A 160 -22.91 -32.21 -28.63
N ASP A 161 -23.82 -31.59 -27.86
CA ASP A 161 -24.94 -32.29 -27.22
C ASP A 161 -25.96 -32.59 -28.32
N ALA A 162 -25.71 -33.68 -29.05
CA ALA A 162 -26.63 -34.28 -30.00
C ALA A 162 -27.80 -34.93 -29.25
N ARG A 163 -28.63 -34.12 -28.59
CA ARG A 163 -29.93 -34.59 -28.12
C ARG A 163 -30.95 -34.37 -29.22
N TYR A 164 -31.16 -35.47 -29.94
CA TYR A 164 -32.42 -35.81 -30.59
C TYR A 164 -33.61 -35.65 -29.64
#